data_AF-A0AAU4DYB0-F1
#
_entry.id   AF-A0AAU4DYB0-F1
#
_cell.length_a   1.000
_cell.length_b   1.000
_cell.length_c   1.000
_cell.angle_alpha   90.00
_cell.angle_beta   90.00
_cell.angle_gamma   90.00
#
_symmetry.space_group_name_H-M   'P 1'
#
loop_
_entity.id
_entity.type
_entity.pdbx_description
1 polymer ?
#
loop_
_entity_poly.entity_id
_entity_poly.type
_entity_poly.pdbx_seq_one_letter_code
_entity_poly.pdbx_strand_id
1 'polypeptide(L)'
;MTATPPLADAPSQAGVGPLWAEAFLGAVAAAVGSHRTRLEATRKMPHTAYTGQLDTSRPGQLLCSVTLPGAPKARTTIVVGALTETQWDEVAAALPAHPGILGAVQTGRVHLGLLEPKHTAGHPLLPTEFSFDCTAHPAAAAGPGGFFCQHAAVLAHALASRIRQQPAALLTLRGCSQGRLQAKVRTARLSAGAPRPRPAVAAPAPTAADKLVPHPSSGTTREPEMVPPPGSVPAALLFQQWQPAPTGGYEAALPTAPVLPPPVPGVSPALDTIVADAAARARAALSSRTIEVGLTPLTDAIRHLATPQGARLADDVAERLGRTPAEVRRLVVAHRHGGPAGVQAADSLAEADPESVAAAAAAITAAQPTARGSLTAEGNALTAGGAQVRLGHDGRWHPFVAIHGGSWQPVAGASAEPATAFRAARTARLAAPR
;
A
#
# COMPACT_ATOMS: atom_id res chain seq x y z
N MET A 1 9.76 21.02 -54.29
CA MET A 1 9.72 19.82 -53.42
C MET A 1 10.98 19.81 -52.58
N THR A 2 10.86 19.80 -51.26
CA THR A 2 11.99 19.72 -50.32
C THR A 2 11.55 18.79 -49.20
N ALA A 3 12.14 17.60 -49.14
CA ALA A 3 11.68 16.54 -48.25
C ALA A 3 12.02 16.85 -46.79
N THR A 4 11.05 16.67 -45.90
CA THR A 4 11.27 16.70 -44.46
C THR A 4 12.26 15.60 -44.07
N PRO A 5 13.30 15.87 -43.25
CA PRO A 5 14.12 14.80 -42.72
C PRO A 5 13.26 13.86 -41.85
N PRO A 6 13.53 12.55 -41.82
CA PRO A 6 12.79 11.64 -40.95
C PRO A 6 12.98 12.04 -39.49
N LEU A 7 11.92 11.93 -38.69
CA LEU A 7 12.06 12.05 -37.24
C LEU A 7 13.04 10.96 -36.77
N ALA A 8 14.05 11.36 -35.98
CA ALA A 8 15.00 10.42 -35.40
C ALA A 8 14.25 9.34 -34.60
N ASP A 9 14.55 8.07 -34.87
CA ASP A 9 13.87 6.94 -34.24
C ASP A 9 13.87 7.07 -32.71
N ALA A 10 12.68 7.01 -32.12
CA ALA A 10 12.54 7.03 -30.68
C ALA A 10 13.29 5.82 -30.11
N PRO A 11 14.24 6.02 -29.15
CA PRO A 11 15.13 4.96 -28.73
C PRO A 11 14.33 3.78 -28.19
N SER A 12 14.74 2.57 -28.60
CA SER A 12 14.11 1.33 -28.17
C SER A 12 14.01 1.28 -26.64
N GLN A 13 12.97 0.62 -26.11
CA GLN A 13 12.65 0.68 -24.68
C GLN A 13 13.81 0.25 -23.76
N ALA A 14 14.70 -0.62 -24.25
CA ALA A 14 15.92 -1.02 -23.57
C ALA A 14 16.90 0.14 -23.31
N GLY A 15 16.94 1.16 -24.19
CA GLY A 15 17.79 2.35 -24.07
C GLY A 15 17.25 3.43 -23.13
N VAL A 16 15.96 3.41 -22.79
CA VAL A 16 15.33 4.44 -21.94
C VAL A 16 15.87 4.39 -20.50
N GLY A 17 16.04 3.20 -19.93
CA GLY A 17 16.54 2.99 -18.57
C GLY A 17 17.91 3.64 -18.30
N PRO A 18 18.95 3.32 -19.09
CA PRO A 18 20.26 3.96 -19.01
C PRO A 18 20.21 5.49 -18.94
N LEU A 19 19.46 6.11 -19.85
CA LEU A 19 19.37 7.57 -19.97
C LEU A 19 18.62 8.22 -18.81
N TRP A 20 17.57 7.58 -18.26
CA TRP A 20 16.93 8.05 -17.01
C TRP A 20 17.87 7.99 -15.81
N ALA A 21 18.67 6.93 -15.71
CA ALA A 21 19.63 6.77 -14.63
C ALA A 21 20.79 7.77 -14.72
N GLU A 22 21.26 8.08 -15.93
CA GLU A 22 22.29 9.09 -16.19
C GLU A 22 21.76 10.51 -15.97
N ALA A 23 20.54 10.82 -16.39
CA ALA A 23 19.89 12.10 -16.10
C ALA A 23 19.69 12.31 -14.58
N PHE A 24 19.28 11.26 -13.85
CA PHE A 24 19.18 11.30 -12.39
C PHE A 24 20.54 11.55 -11.71
N LEU A 25 21.59 10.83 -12.13
CA LEU A 25 22.95 11.05 -11.59
C LEU A 25 23.50 12.44 -11.96
N GLY A 26 23.12 12.99 -13.12
CA GLY A 26 23.41 14.37 -13.51
C GLY A 26 22.75 15.40 -12.57
N ALA A 27 21.48 15.19 -12.22
CA ALA A 27 20.75 16.03 -11.26
C ALA A 27 21.38 15.97 -9.86
N VAL A 28 21.74 14.77 -9.37
CA VAL A 28 22.50 14.61 -8.11
C VAL A 28 23.85 15.33 -8.20
N ALA A 29 24.59 15.15 -9.29
CA ALA A 29 25.91 15.78 -9.49
C ALA A 29 25.86 17.31 -9.53
N ALA A 30 24.77 17.89 -10.04
CA ALA A 30 24.53 19.33 -10.00
C ALA A 30 24.23 19.81 -8.57
N ALA A 31 23.33 19.12 -7.85
CA ALA A 31 22.94 19.50 -6.50
C ALA A 31 24.05 19.37 -5.44
N VAL A 32 24.96 18.39 -5.58
CA VAL A 32 26.07 18.19 -4.62
C VAL A 32 27.31 19.03 -4.91
N GLY A 33 27.33 19.76 -6.04
CA GLY A 33 28.38 20.71 -6.42
C GLY A 33 29.81 20.19 -6.23
N SER A 34 30.55 20.78 -5.29
CA SER A 34 31.95 20.45 -4.98
C SER A 34 32.16 19.01 -4.51
N HIS A 35 31.13 18.30 -4.03
CA HIS A 35 31.23 16.90 -3.63
C HIS A 35 31.05 15.90 -4.77
N ARG A 36 30.92 16.36 -6.03
CA ARG A 36 30.78 15.50 -7.23
C ARG A 36 31.87 14.43 -7.35
N THR A 37 33.11 14.73 -6.97
CA THR A 37 34.22 13.76 -6.98
C THR A 37 33.95 12.52 -6.11
N ARG A 38 33.18 12.66 -5.02
CA ARG A 38 32.75 11.56 -4.14
C ARG A 38 31.67 10.69 -4.79
N LEU A 39 30.80 11.27 -5.61
CA LEU A 39 29.85 10.52 -6.45
C LEU A 39 30.60 9.75 -7.56
N GLU A 40 31.61 10.36 -8.18
CA GLU A 40 32.38 9.69 -9.23
C GLU A 40 33.26 8.56 -8.68
N ALA A 41 33.93 8.77 -7.53
CA ALA A 41 34.73 7.75 -6.85
C ALA A 41 33.91 6.52 -6.41
N THR A 42 32.65 6.71 -6.02
CA THR A 42 31.76 5.61 -5.60
C THR A 42 31.15 4.81 -6.76
N ARG A 43 31.30 5.25 -8.01
CA ARG A 43 30.76 4.57 -9.21
C ARG A 43 31.25 3.12 -9.37
N LYS A 44 32.42 2.79 -8.83
CA LYS A 44 33.01 1.43 -8.86
C LYS A 44 32.71 0.57 -7.62
N MET A 45 31.96 1.09 -6.65
CA MET A 45 31.61 0.32 -5.44
C MET A 45 30.65 -0.83 -5.78
N PRO A 46 30.76 -1.99 -5.10
CA PRO A 46 29.89 -3.12 -5.36
C PRO A 46 28.45 -2.80 -4.95
N HIS A 47 27.48 -3.31 -5.71
CA HIS A 47 26.04 -3.14 -5.44
C HIS A 47 25.58 -3.79 -4.12
N THR A 48 26.42 -4.63 -3.50
CA THR A 48 26.21 -5.18 -2.15
C THR A 48 26.50 -4.18 -1.02
N ALA A 49 26.99 -2.98 -1.33
CA ALA A 49 27.27 -1.93 -0.34
C ALA A 49 26.01 -1.30 0.31
N TYR A 50 24.80 -1.75 -0.04
CA TYR A 50 23.58 -1.47 0.72
C TYR A 50 22.88 -2.78 1.12
N THR A 51 22.30 -2.80 2.32
CA THR A 51 21.74 -4.01 2.95
C THR A 51 20.27 -3.82 3.31
N GLY A 52 19.42 -3.96 2.30
CA GLY A 52 17.96 -3.88 2.39
C GLY A 52 17.31 -3.66 1.02
N GLN A 53 15.98 -3.59 0.98
CA GLN A 53 15.27 -3.02 -0.17
C GLN A 53 15.39 -1.48 -0.12
N LEU A 54 15.36 -0.85 -1.30
CA LEU A 54 15.29 0.61 -1.44
C LEU A 54 13.87 1.07 -1.11
N ASP A 55 13.63 1.54 0.12
CA ASP A 55 12.31 1.99 0.55
C ASP A 55 11.94 3.29 -0.16
N THR A 56 10.94 3.19 -1.03
CA THR A 56 10.33 4.27 -1.82
C THR A 56 8.82 4.37 -1.54
N SER A 57 8.36 3.79 -0.41
CA SER A 57 6.95 3.85 0.02
C SER A 57 6.49 5.26 0.39
N ARG A 58 7.44 6.17 0.65
CA ARG A 58 7.22 7.58 0.98
C ARG A 58 7.56 8.45 -0.23
N PRO A 59 6.60 9.19 -0.81
CA PRO A 59 6.87 10.27 -1.75
C PRO A 59 7.95 11.20 -1.20
N GLY A 60 8.96 11.51 -2.02
CA GLY A 60 10.04 12.42 -1.67
C GLY A 60 11.10 11.88 -0.71
N GLN A 61 11.04 10.61 -0.28
CA GLN A 61 12.05 10.03 0.62
C GLN A 61 12.49 8.64 0.12
N LEU A 62 13.79 8.48 -0.10
CA LEU A 62 14.44 7.19 -0.26
C LEU A 62 15.22 6.86 1.02
N LEU A 63 14.87 5.77 1.70
CA LEU A 63 15.59 5.28 2.87
C LEU A 63 16.25 3.93 2.58
N CYS A 64 17.51 3.77 2.99
CA CYS A 64 18.16 2.46 3.03
C CYS A 64 19.21 2.40 4.15
N SER A 65 19.72 1.20 4.44
CA SER A 65 20.96 1.04 5.22
C SER A 65 22.13 0.71 4.31
N VAL A 66 23.23 1.45 4.46
CA VAL A 66 24.43 1.37 3.63
C VAL A 66 25.60 0.88 4.48
N THR A 67 26.42 -0.01 3.93
CA THR A 67 27.59 -0.60 4.58
C THR A 67 28.79 -0.45 3.65
N LEU A 68 29.72 0.43 4.03
CA LEU A 68 30.95 0.65 3.25
C LEU A 68 32.08 -0.26 3.75
N PRO A 69 33.05 -0.62 2.89
CA PRO A 69 34.25 -1.35 3.31
C PRO A 69 34.96 -0.61 4.45
N GLY A 70 35.20 -1.29 5.58
CA GLY A 70 35.89 -0.73 6.75
C GLY A 70 35.07 0.25 7.60
N ALA A 71 33.77 0.45 7.36
CA ALA A 71 32.93 1.38 8.11
C ALA A 71 31.68 0.70 8.71
N PRO A 72 31.13 1.22 9.83
CA PRO A 72 29.90 0.70 10.41
C PRO A 72 28.69 0.92 9.49
N LYS A 73 27.70 0.04 9.58
CA LYS A 73 26.43 0.14 8.84
C LYS A 73 25.65 1.40 9.25
N ALA A 74 25.49 2.35 8.34
CA ALA A 74 24.73 3.57 8.55
C ALA A 74 23.32 3.47 7.94
N ARG A 75 22.32 4.11 8.55
CA ARG A 75 21.05 4.42 7.85
C ARG A 75 21.27 5.71 7.08
N THR A 76 20.82 5.77 5.83
CA THR A 76 21.03 6.92 4.94
C THR A 76 19.72 7.24 4.20
N THR A 77 19.37 8.52 4.15
CA THR A 77 18.18 9.03 3.49
C THR A 77 18.59 9.97 2.36
N ILE A 78 17.95 9.85 1.20
CA ILE A 78 17.92 10.92 0.20
C ILE A 78 16.51 11.49 0.18
N VAL A 79 16.37 12.78 0.51
CA VAL A 79 15.11 13.51 0.49
C VAL A 79 15.05 14.39 -0.76
N VAL A 80 13.93 14.43 -1.45
CA VAL A 80 13.69 15.22 -2.66
C VAL A 80 12.28 15.82 -2.65
N GLY A 81 12.11 17.08 -3.06
CA GLY A 81 10.83 17.80 -2.96
C GLY A 81 9.76 17.24 -3.91
N ALA A 82 8.92 16.31 -3.43
CA ALA A 82 7.90 15.61 -4.24
C ALA A 82 6.86 16.55 -4.85
N LEU A 83 6.31 16.19 -6.01
CA LEU A 83 5.27 16.96 -6.69
C LEU A 83 3.90 16.72 -6.02
N THR A 84 3.10 17.79 -5.90
CA THR A 84 1.76 17.76 -5.31
C THR A 84 0.74 17.11 -6.25
N GLU A 85 -0.46 16.82 -5.73
CA GLU A 85 -1.53 16.21 -6.52
C GLU A 85 -1.93 17.05 -7.74
N THR A 86 -2.05 18.38 -7.52
CA THR A 86 -2.38 19.38 -8.53
C THR A 86 -1.28 19.46 -9.60
N GLN A 87 0.00 19.50 -9.20
CA GLN A 87 1.11 19.47 -10.14
C GLN A 87 1.08 18.20 -11.00
N TRP A 88 0.71 17.05 -10.43
CA TRP A 88 0.55 15.81 -11.19
C TRP A 88 -0.66 15.81 -12.13
N ASP A 89 -1.73 16.55 -11.83
CA ASP A 89 -2.86 16.75 -12.75
C ASP A 89 -2.50 17.74 -13.88
N GLU A 90 -1.75 18.81 -13.59
CA GLU A 90 -1.21 19.74 -14.59
C GLU A 90 -0.24 19.03 -15.56
N VAL A 91 0.67 18.20 -15.03
CA VAL A 91 1.51 17.28 -15.82
C VAL A 91 0.64 16.40 -16.72
N ALA A 92 -0.40 15.76 -16.18
CA ALA A 92 -1.28 14.88 -16.93
C ALA A 92 -2.14 15.60 -17.99
N ALA A 93 -2.47 16.87 -17.77
CA ALA A 93 -3.21 17.73 -18.69
C ALA A 93 -2.33 18.28 -19.84
N ALA A 94 -1.02 18.39 -19.65
CA ALA A 94 -0.08 18.78 -20.71
C ALA A 94 0.21 17.63 -21.70
N LEU A 95 0.28 16.39 -21.22
CA LEU A 95 0.68 15.23 -22.03
C LEU A 95 -0.12 14.97 -23.33
N PRO A 96 -1.43 15.28 -23.45
CA PRO A 96 -2.18 15.21 -24.71
C PRO A 96 -1.56 16.01 -25.87
N ALA A 97 -0.79 17.07 -25.61
CA ALA A 97 -0.09 17.84 -26.64
C ALA A 97 1.14 17.11 -27.24
N HIS A 98 1.54 15.99 -26.66
CA HIS A 98 2.78 15.29 -27.01
C HIS A 98 2.51 13.81 -27.34
N PRO A 99 2.00 13.49 -28.55
CA PRO A 99 1.40 12.18 -28.85
C PRO A 99 2.33 10.98 -28.66
N GLY A 100 3.63 11.11 -28.91
CA GLY A 100 4.62 10.04 -28.64
C GLY A 100 4.77 9.74 -27.14
N ILE A 101 4.77 10.78 -26.30
CA ILE A 101 4.82 10.65 -24.83
C ILE A 101 3.49 10.06 -24.32
N LEU A 102 2.38 10.57 -24.84
CA LEU A 102 1.03 10.14 -24.53
C LEU A 102 0.83 8.64 -24.80
N GLY A 103 1.20 8.17 -26.00
CA GLY A 103 1.07 6.78 -26.40
C GLY A 103 1.95 5.84 -25.59
N ALA A 104 3.15 6.27 -25.21
CA ALA A 104 4.02 5.52 -24.30
C ALA A 104 3.39 5.39 -22.90
N VAL A 105 2.94 6.50 -22.29
CA VAL A 105 2.28 6.48 -20.97
C VAL A 105 1.04 5.58 -21.00
N GLN A 106 0.15 5.74 -21.98
CA GLN A 106 -1.08 4.95 -22.12
C GLN A 106 -0.85 3.44 -22.30
N THR A 107 0.31 3.03 -22.80
CA THR A 107 0.66 1.61 -23.00
C THR A 107 1.54 1.06 -21.86
N GLY A 108 1.53 1.68 -20.69
CA GLY A 108 2.28 1.21 -19.53
C GLY A 108 3.79 1.38 -19.66
N ARG A 109 4.26 2.34 -20.48
CA ARG A 109 5.68 2.62 -20.71
C ARG A 109 6.10 4.00 -20.18
N VAL A 110 7.40 4.22 -20.07
CA VAL A 110 8.01 5.51 -19.67
C VAL A 110 8.80 6.04 -20.85
N HIS A 111 8.72 7.35 -21.10
CA HIS A 111 9.30 7.99 -22.28
C HIS A 111 10.24 9.13 -21.88
N LEU A 112 11.40 9.25 -22.55
CA LEU A 112 12.44 10.25 -22.21
C LEU A 112 11.93 11.69 -22.19
N GLY A 113 10.99 12.02 -23.06
CA GLY A 113 10.35 13.35 -23.08
C GLY A 113 9.69 13.77 -21.76
N LEU A 114 9.40 12.86 -20.83
CA LEU A 114 8.90 13.21 -19.49
C LEU A 114 9.97 13.86 -18.59
N LEU A 115 11.26 13.79 -18.94
CA LEU A 115 12.35 14.45 -18.19
C LEU A 115 12.48 15.94 -18.50
N GLU A 116 11.80 16.40 -19.55
CA GLU A 116 11.91 17.72 -20.15
C GLU A 116 10.72 18.60 -19.72
N PRO A 117 10.92 19.64 -18.87
CA PRO A 117 9.83 20.35 -18.18
C PRO A 117 8.75 20.94 -19.10
N LYS A 118 9.09 21.32 -20.34
CA LYS A 118 8.11 21.88 -21.29
C LYS A 118 6.99 20.89 -21.68
N HIS A 119 7.21 19.59 -21.48
CA HIS A 119 6.20 18.54 -21.72
C HIS A 119 5.39 18.18 -20.47
N THR A 120 5.73 18.75 -19.31
CA THR A 120 5.19 18.39 -17.99
C THR A 120 4.67 19.62 -17.24
N ALA A 121 4.08 20.57 -17.97
CA ALA A 121 3.55 21.85 -17.47
C ALA A 121 4.57 22.73 -16.71
N GLY A 122 5.87 22.56 -16.97
CA GLY A 122 6.96 23.24 -16.26
C GLY A 122 7.45 22.51 -15.01
N HIS A 123 6.76 21.45 -14.55
CA HIS A 123 7.14 20.70 -13.34
C HIS A 123 8.23 19.67 -13.66
N PRO A 124 9.46 19.80 -13.11
CA PRO A 124 10.54 18.87 -13.40
C PRO A 124 10.33 17.52 -12.68
N LEU A 125 10.43 16.43 -13.44
CA LEU A 125 10.39 15.07 -12.89
C LEU A 125 11.76 14.60 -12.37
N LEU A 126 12.85 15.19 -12.86
CA LEU A 126 14.14 15.15 -12.18
C LEU A 126 14.06 16.05 -10.93
N PRO A 127 14.50 15.60 -9.74
CA PRO A 127 14.63 16.50 -8.60
C PRO A 127 15.68 17.57 -8.88
N THR A 128 15.34 18.83 -8.59
CA THR A 128 16.28 19.96 -8.56
C THR A 128 16.97 20.06 -7.21
N GLU A 129 16.23 19.75 -6.13
CA GLU A 129 16.66 19.85 -4.75
C GLU A 129 16.79 18.47 -4.11
N PHE A 130 17.85 18.31 -3.31
CA PHE A 130 18.17 17.10 -2.57
C PHE A 130 18.64 17.46 -1.15
N SER A 131 18.27 16.67 -0.16
CA SER A 131 18.87 16.68 1.18
C SER A 131 19.34 15.28 1.57
N PHE A 132 20.42 15.20 2.35
CA PHE A 132 21.17 13.97 2.61
C PHE A 132 21.41 13.71 4.10
N ASP A 133 20.57 12.89 4.71
CA ASP A 133 20.74 12.44 6.11
C ASP A 133 21.54 11.13 6.18
N CYS A 134 22.41 11.01 7.18
CA CYS A 134 23.16 9.77 7.43
C CYS A 134 23.49 9.60 8.91
N THR A 135 23.21 8.42 9.50
CA THR A 135 23.47 8.20 10.93
C THR A 135 24.96 8.15 11.31
N ALA A 136 25.87 8.10 10.33
CA ALA A 136 27.31 8.25 10.55
C ALA A 136 27.76 9.73 10.62
N HIS A 137 26.89 10.68 10.27
CA HIS A 137 27.16 12.11 10.25
C HIS A 137 25.94 12.85 10.84
N PRO A 138 25.84 12.97 12.19
CA PRO A 138 24.69 13.57 12.85
C PRO A 138 24.51 15.04 12.43
N ALA A 139 23.26 15.51 12.45
CA ALA A 139 22.85 16.79 11.85
C ALA A 139 23.65 18.03 12.33
N ALA A 140 24.23 18.00 13.54
CA ALA A 140 25.11 19.06 14.04
C ALA A 140 26.41 19.26 13.20
N ALA A 141 26.78 18.29 12.36
CA ALA A 141 27.90 18.37 11.42
C ALA A 141 27.46 18.61 9.96
N ALA A 142 26.17 18.93 9.74
CA ALA A 142 25.56 19.06 8.42
C ALA A 142 24.90 20.43 8.23
N GLY A 143 24.93 20.95 7.01
CA GLY A 143 24.22 22.18 6.66
C GLY A 143 22.72 21.95 6.42
N PRO A 144 21.96 23.00 6.05
CA PRO A 144 20.51 22.88 5.78
C PRO A 144 20.13 21.95 4.61
N GLY A 145 21.10 21.43 3.84
CA GLY A 145 20.92 20.37 2.83
C GLY A 145 21.45 18.99 3.24
N GLY A 146 21.73 18.77 4.53
CA GLY A 146 22.38 17.56 5.02
C GLY A 146 23.87 17.49 4.70
N PHE A 147 24.44 16.29 4.64
CA PHE A 147 25.84 16.06 4.29
C PHE A 147 25.99 14.90 3.30
N PHE A 148 26.47 15.21 2.09
CA PHE A 148 26.67 14.23 1.02
C PHE A 148 27.90 13.34 1.27
N CYS A 149 27.75 12.41 2.20
CA CYS A 149 28.74 11.40 2.57
C CYS A 149 28.89 10.28 1.52
N GLN A 150 29.89 9.41 1.70
CA GLN A 150 30.09 8.26 0.83
C GLN A 150 28.90 7.28 0.85
N HIS A 151 28.17 7.20 1.98
CA HIS A 151 26.93 6.41 2.06
C HIS A 151 25.82 6.97 1.16
N ALA A 152 25.64 8.30 1.15
CA ALA A 152 24.67 8.99 0.28
C ALA A 152 25.01 8.83 -1.20
N ALA A 153 26.30 8.87 -1.55
CA ALA A 153 26.77 8.63 -2.90
C ALA A 153 26.52 7.18 -3.38
N VAL A 154 26.74 6.18 -2.51
CA VAL A 154 26.37 4.77 -2.81
C VAL A 154 24.86 4.61 -2.94
N LEU A 155 24.06 5.27 -2.10
CA LEU A 155 22.60 5.22 -2.20
C LEU A 155 22.07 5.89 -3.48
N ALA A 156 22.72 6.95 -3.97
CA ALA A 156 22.43 7.56 -5.26
C ALA A 156 22.73 6.60 -6.42
N HIS A 157 23.84 5.87 -6.40
CA HIS A 157 24.14 4.83 -7.40
C HIS A 157 23.20 3.63 -7.32
N ALA A 158 22.74 3.26 -6.12
CA ALA A 158 21.73 2.22 -5.94
C ALA A 158 20.38 2.62 -6.55
N LEU A 159 19.92 3.85 -6.31
CA LEU A 159 18.72 4.40 -6.94
C LEU A 159 18.88 4.53 -8.45
N ALA A 160 20.02 5.03 -8.95
CA ALA A 160 20.31 5.08 -10.38
C ALA A 160 20.29 3.68 -11.02
N SER A 161 20.80 2.66 -10.34
CA SER A 161 20.73 1.26 -10.81
C SER A 161 19.28 0.74 -10.84
N ARG A 162 18.45 1.13 -9.87
CA ARG A 162 17.02 0.82 -9.85
C ARG A 162 16.26 1.52 -10.97
N ILE A 163 16.53 2.80 -11.22
CA ILE A 163 15.96 3.58 -12.33
C ILE A 163 16.39 2.98 -13.68
N ARG A 164 17.63 2.50 -13.81
CA ARG A 164 18.14 1.84 -15.02
C ARG A 164 17.37 0.58 -15.39
N GLN A 165 16.87 -0.15 -14.39
CA GLN A 165 16.02 -1.33 -14.56
C GLN A 165 14.52 -0.96 -14.69
N GLN A 166 14.07 0.06 -13.98
CA GLN A 166 12.67 0.46 -13.85
C GLN A 166 12.54 1.99 -13.75
N PRO A 167 12.44 2.72 -14.88
CA PRO A 167 12.37 4.19 -14.90
C PRO A 167 11.23 4.77 -14.05
N ALA A 168 10.13 4.04 -13.96
CA ALA A 168 8.97 4.37 -13.13
C ALA A 168 9.31 4.54 -11.62
N ALA A 169 10.42 4.00 -11.14
CA ALA A 169 10.90 4.22 -9.77
C ALA A 169 11.11 5.72 -9.46
N LEU A 170 11.54 6.51 -10.45
CA LEU A 170 11.66 7.96 -10.28
C LEU A 170 10.27 8.62 -10.15
N LEU A 171 9.28 8.22 -10.97
CA LEU A 171 7.91 8.75 -10.87
C LEU A 171 7.30 8.47 -9.48
N THR A 172 7.47 7.25 -8.97
CA THR A 172 7.05 6.85 -7.61
C THR A 172 7.73 7.71 -6.55
N LEU A 173 9.04 7.93 -6.63
CA LEU A 173 9.79 8.81 -5.72
C LEU A 173 9.30 10.27 -5.79
N ARG A 174 8.88 10.75 -6.97
CA ARG A 174 8.26 12.08 -7.17
C ARG A 174 6.77 12.13 -6.74
N GLY A 175 6.18 11.02 -6.28
CA GLY A 175 4.83 10.95 -5.68
C GLY A 175 3.72 10.35 -6.54
N CYS A 176 4.00 9.88 -7.76
CA CYS A 176 2.99 9.30 -8.65
C CYS A 176 3.47 7.99 -9.30
N SER A 177 2.82 6.88 -8.97
CA SER A 177 3.10 5.61 -9.63
C SER A 177 2.70 5.68 -11.12
N GLN A 178 3.36 4.88 -11.95
CA GLN A 178 3.11 4.90 -13.40
C GLN A 178 1.65 4.57 -13.76
N GLY A 179 0.97 3.72 -12.98
CA GLY A 179 -0.47 3.45 -13.13
C GLY A 179 -1.36 4.62 -12.72
N ARG A 180 -0.94 5.42 -11.72
CA ARG A 180 -1.62 6.65 -11.31
C ARG A 180 -1.49 7.74 -12.37
N LEU A 181 -0.31 7.90 -12.99
CA LEU A 181 -0.11 8.82 -14.11
C LEU A 181 -0.99 8.44 -15.31
N GLN A 182 -1.07 7.15 -15.66
CA GLN A 182 -2.00 6.63 -16.66
C GLN A 182 -3.47 6.99 -16.34
N ALA A 183 -3.89 6.81 -15.08
CA ALA A 183 -5.24 7.15 -14.65
C ALA A 183 -5.52 8.65 -14.78
N LYS A 184 -4.63 9.53 -14.29
CA LYS A 184 -4.75 10.99 -14.43
C LYS A 184 -4.82 11.42 -15.90
N VAL A 185 -3.95 10.90 -16.76
CA VAL A 185 -3.95 11.19 -18.22
C VAL A 185 -5.26 10.74 -18.88
N ARG A 186 -5.81 9.59 -18.49
CA ARG A 186 -7.13 9.14 -18.98
C ARG A 186 -8.24 10.10 -18.55
N THR A 187 -8.26 10.52 -17.27
CA THR A 187 -9.24 11.48 -16.75
C THR A 187 -9.12 12.84 -17.45
N ALA A 188 -7.92 13.39 -17.60
CA ALA A 188 -7.68 14.66 -18.28
C ALA A 188 -8.20 14.66 -19.73
N ARG A 189 -8.02 13.55 -20.47
CA ARG A 189 -8.58 13.40 -21.83
C ARG A 189 -10.11 13.32 -21.86
N LEU A 190 -10.76 12.79 -20.83
CA LEU A 190 -12.22 12.78 -20.72
C LEU A 190 -12.75 14.20 -20.43
N SER A 191 -12.10 14.93 -19.51
CA SER A 191 -12.46 16.33 -19.20
C SER A 191 -12.24 17.28 -20.38
N ALA A 192 -11.17 17.09 -21.16
CA ALA A 192 -10.92 17.84 -22.40
C ALA A 192 -11.81 17.39 -23.57
N GLY A 193 -12.43 16.22 -23.48
CA GLY A 193 -13.21 15.58 -24.55
C GLY A 193 -14.67 16.01 -24.64
N ALA A 194 -15.04 17.17 -24.09
CA ALA A 194 -16.43 17.61 -23.93
C ALA A 194 -16.82 18.86 -24.77
N PRO A 195 -16.85 18.77 -26.12
CA PRO A 195 -17.59 19.74 -26.92
C PRO A 195 -19.09 19.51 -26.67
N ARG A 196 -19.65 20.19 -25.65
CA ARG A 196 -21.03 20.07 -25.18
C ARG A 196 -22.02 20.12 -26.36
N PRO A 197 -22.66 19.01 -26.77
CA PRO A 197 -23.72 19.05 -27.76
C PRO A 197 -24.89 19.81 -27.14
N ARG A 198 -25.21 20.99 -27.70
CA ARG A 198 -26.40 21.75 -27.31
C ARG A 198 -27.62 20.90 -27.64
N PRO A 199 -28.43 20.44 -26.67
CA PRO A 199 -29.61 19.66 -26.99
C PRO A 199 -30.54 20.49 -27.89
N ALA A 200 -30.99 19.90 -28.99
CA ALA A 200 -32.06 20.49 -29.78
C ALA A 200 -33.35 20.47 -28.95
N VAL A 201 -34.12 21.55 -29.01
CA VAL A 201 -35.40 21.64 -28.28
C VAL A 201 -36.40 20.72 -28.97
N ALA A 202 -36.94 19.75 -28.23
CA ALA A 202 -38.10 18.95 -28.63
C ALA A 202 -39.28 19.28 -27.69
N ALA A 203 -40.44 19.58 -28.27
CA ALA A 203 -41.67 19.88 -27.55
C ALA A 203 -42.44 18.57 -27.19
N PRO A 204 -43.41 18.60 -26.25
CA PRO A 204 -43.81 17.41 -25.48
C PRO A 204 -45.18 16.80 -25.87
N ALA A 205 -45.55 15.75 -25.12
CA ALA A 205 -46.89 15.17 -24.95
C ALA A 205 -47.42 14.23 -26.07
N PRO A 206 -48.41 13.34 -25.81
CA PRO A 206 -49.24 13.23 -24.60
C PRO A 206 -49.24 11.85 -23.89
N THR A 207 -50.09 11.76 -22.86
CA THR A 207 -50.31 10.62 -21.95
C THR A 207 -51.36 9.62 -22.44
N ALA A 208 -51.33 8.40 -21.89
CA ALA A 208 -52.45 7.47 -21.79
C ALA A 208 -52.30 6.67 -20.47
N ALA A 209 -53.40 6.17 -19.90
CA ALA A 209 -53.42 5.68 -18.52
C ALA A 209 -54.24 4.40 -18.29
N ASP A 210 -53.91 3.72 -17.19
CA ASP A 210 -54.78 2.96 -16.26
C ASP A 210 -55.62 1.77 -16.77
N LYS A 211 -55.41 0.58 -16.15
CA LYS A 211 -56.43 -0.45 -15.85
C LYS A 211 -56.05 -1.34 -14.64
N LEU A 212 -56.82 -1.23 -13.54
CA LEU A 212 -57.02 -2.27 -12.50
C LEU A 212 -58.01 -3.36 -13.03
N VAL A 213 -58.30 -4.53 -12.43
CA VAL A 213 -58.25 -5.19 -11.09
C VAL A 213 -58.25 -6.75 -11.32
N PRO A 214 -58.36 -7.70 -10.35
CA PRO A 214 -58.20 -7.73 -8.87
C PRO A 214 -57.32 -8.91 -8.34
N HIS A 215 -57.31 -9.12 -7.01
CA HIS A 215 -56.63 -10.24 -6.28
C HIS A 215 -57.43 -11.58 -6.28
N PRO A 216 -56.86 -12.67 -5.71
CA PRO A 216 -57.15 -12.98 -4.30
C PRO A 216 -55.92 -13.35 -3.42
N SER A 217 -56.15 -13.45 -2.10
CA SER A 217 -55.12 -13.64 -1.06
C SER A 217 -54.98 -15.09 -0.56
N SER A 218 -53.82 -15.44 0.04
CA SER A 218 -53.68 -16.10 1.36
C SER A 218 -52.22 -16.51 1.64
N GLY A 219 -51.80 -16.55 2.92
CA GLY A 219 -50.46 -17.06 3.29
C GLY A 219 -49.85 -16.49 4.58
N THR A 220 -50.59 -16.46 5.69
CA THR A 220 -50.04 -16.01 6.99
C THR A 220 -49.35 -17.14 7.75
N THR A 221 -48.05 -17.00 8.01
CA THR A 221 -47.32 -17.82 9.01
C THR A 221 -46.82 -16.90 10.12
N ARG A 222 -46.94 -17.36 11.37
CA ARG A 222 -46.67 -16.59 12.59
C ARG A 222 -45.43 -17.15 13.29
N GLU A 223 -44.42 -16.32 13.52
CA GLU A 223 -43.30 -16.60 14.41
C GLU A 223 -43.47 -15.90 15.77
N PRO A 224 -42.79 -16.38 16.84
CA PRO A 224 -43.14 -16.03 18.22
C PRO A 224 -42.59 -14.67 18.69
N GLU A 225 -43.35 -14.05 19.59
CA GLU A 225 -43.00 -12.81 20.27
C GLU A 225 -42.02 -13.09 21.42
N MET A 226 -40.80 -12.53 21.34
CA MET A 226 -39.76 -12.72 22.35
C MET A 226 -39.60 -11.46 23.22
N VAL A 227 -40.10 -11.53 24.46
CA VAL A 227 -40.09 -10.40 25.40
C VAL A 227 -38.68 -10.14 25.94
N PRO A 228 -38.12 -8.91 25.80
CA PRO A 228 -36.80 -8.57 26.35
C PRO A 228 -36.87 -8.29 27.87
N PRO A 229 -35.77 -8.49 28.61
CA PRO A 229 -35.73 -8.23 30.05
C PRO A 229 -35.82 -6.72 30.38
N PRO A 230 -36.40 -6.37 31.55
CA PRO A 230 -36.61 -4.98 31.95
C PRO A 230 -35.28 -4.25 32.18
N GLY A 231 -35.18 -3.03 31.66
CA GLY A 231 -34.00 -2.16 31.75
C GLY A 231 -33.37 -1.80 30.40
N SER A 232 -33.72 -2.51 29.32
CA SER A 232 -33.34 -2.11 27.96
C SER A 232 -34.32 -1.08 27.39
N VAL A 233 -33.82 0.08 26.95
CA VAL A 233 -34.63 1.06 26.19
C VAL A 233 -34.78 0.55 24.76
N PRO A 234 -35.99 0.33 24.22
CA PRO A 234 -36.16 -0.16 22.85
C PRO A 234 -35.53 0.79 21.83
N ALA A 235 -34.74 0.25 20.90
CA ALA A 235 -34.12 1.05 19.82
C ALA A 235 -35.15 1.84 18.99
N ALA A 236 -36.40 1.38 18.93
CA ALA A 236 -37.52 2.08 18.33
C ALA A 236 -37.75 3.50 18.92
N LEU A 237 -37.50 3.72 20.21
CA LEU A 237 -37.64 5.05 20.84
C LEU A 237 -36.51 6.01 20.45
N LEU A 238 -35.29 5.50 20.22
CA LEU A 238 -34.18 6.30 19.67
C LEU A 238 -34.46 6.74 18.23
N PHE A 239 -35.08 5.87 17.42
CA PHE A 239 -35.46 6.23 16.04
C PHE A 239 -36.62 7.24 15.97
N GLN A 240 -37.58 7.23 16.91
CA GLN A 240 -38.69 8.20 16.90
C GLN A 240 -38.27 9.66 17.15
N GLN A 241 -37.10 9.90 17.76
CA GLN A 241 -36.57 11.25 17.96
C GLN A 241 -35.75 11.77 16.77
N TRP A 242 -35.40 10.93 15.79
CA TRP A 242 -34.62 11.33 14.62
C TRP A 242 -35.52 11.79 13.48
N GLN A 243 -35.86 13.09 13.46
CA GLN A 243 -36.47 13.70 12.29
C GLN A 243 -35.43 13.88 11.17
N PRO A 244 -35.64 13.32 9.96
CA PRO A 244 -34.82 13.66 8.81
C PRO A 244 -35.07 15.12 8.42
N ALA A 245 -34.01 15.87 8.12
CA ALA A 245 -34.13 17.25 7.65
C ALA A 245 -34.98 17.32 6.35
N PRO A 246 -35.80 18.37 6.15
CA PRO A 246 -36.66 18.48 4.98
C PRO A 246 -35.82 18.50 3.69
N THR A 247 -36.25 17.75 2.69
CA THR A 247 -35.54 17.49 1.42
C THR A 247 -35.62 18.67 0.43
N GLY A 248 -35.23 19.86 0.88
CA GLY A 248 -35.08 21.05 0.06
C GLY A 248 -33.69 21.16 -0.57
N GLY A 249 -33.57 20.77 -1.84
CA GLY A 249 -32.52 21.20 -2.77
C GLY A 249 -31.07 21.20 -2.28
N TYR A 250 -30.42 20.03 -2.26
CA TYR A 250 -28.95 19.98 -2.12
C TYR A 250 -28.27 20.09 -3.50
N GLU A 251 -27.73 21.27 -3.82
CA GLU A 251 -26.42 21.26 -4.49
C GLU A 251 -25.39 20.74 -3.48
N ALA A 252 -24.44 19.93 -3.94
CA ALA A 252 -23.62 19.11 -3.04
C ALA A 252 -22.51 19.91 -2.35
N ALA A 253 -22.89 20.74 -1.37
CA ALA A 253 -22.00 21.21 -0.33
C ALA A 253 -21.42 19.98 0.40
N LEU A 254 -20.14 19.69 0.13
CA LEU A 254 -19.38 18.73 0.92
C LEU A 254 -19.48 19.15 2.39
N PRO A 255 -19.78 18.23 3.33
CA PRO A 255 -19.90 18.59 4.73
C PRO A 255 -18.59 19.22 5.19
N THR A 256 -18.64 20.50 5.55
CA THR A 256 -17.51 21.22 6.12
C THR A 256 -16.97 20.40 7.28
N ALA A 257 -15.65 20.17 7.29
CA ALA A 257 -15.04 19.39 8.35
C ALA A 257 -15.47 19.98 9.71
N PRO A 258 -16.05 19.18 10.62
CA PRO A 258 -16.55 19.70 11.88
C PRO A 258 -15.39 20.37 12.61
N VAL A 259 -15.61 21.58 13.12
CA VAL A 259 -14.63 22.24 13.98
C VAL A 259 -14.47 21.38 15.22
N LEU A 260 -13.36 20.62 15.25
CA LEU A 260 -13.05 19.76 16.38
C LEU A 260 -12.95 20.64 17.63
N PRO A 261 -13.55 20.24 18.77
CA PRO A 261 -13.38 20.97 20.02
C PRO A 261 -11.89 21.02 20.38
N PRO A 262 -11.43 22.07 21.07
CA PRO A 262 -10.03 22.17 21.48
C PRO A 262 -9.61 20.92 22.26
N PRO A 263 -8.38 20.41 22.06
CA PRO A 263 -7.95 19.12 22.60
C PRO A 263 -8.06 19.11 24.13
N VAL A 264 -8.97 18.28 24.64
CA VAL A 264 -9.25 18.19 26.08
C VAL A 264 -8.03 17.61 26.80
N PRO A 265 -7.51 18.26 27.85
CA PRO A 265 -6.36 17.74 28.60
C PRO A 265 -6.57 16.30 29.09
N GLY A 266 -5.60 15.42 28.82
CA GLY A 266 -5.69 13.99 29.14
C GLY A 266 -6.33 13.11 28.06
N VAL A 267 -6.96 13.69 27.03
CA VAL A 267 -7.43 12.93 25.87
C VAL A 267 -6.26 12.69 24.91
N SER A 268 -6.12 11.43 24.45
CA SER A 268 -4.94 10.99 23.70
C SER A 268 -4.78 11.71 22.34
N PRO A 269 -3.54 12.08 21.93
CA PRO A 269 -3.24 12.59 20.60
C PRO A 269 -3.54 11.58 19.47
N ALA A 270 -3.95 10.36 19.79
CA ALA A 270 -4.44 9.38 18.82
C ALA A 270 -5.87 9.67 18.29
N LEU A 271 -6.65 10.60 18.86
CA LEU A 271 -8.06 10.81 18.46
C LEU A 271 -8.23 11.04 16.95
N ASP A 272 -7.50 11.99 16.36
CA ASP A 272 -7.60 12.27 14.91
C ASP A 272 -7.25 11.04 14.07
N THR A 273 -6.34 10.21 14.56
CA THR A 273 -5.92 8.96 13.91
C THR A 273 -7.00 7.88 14.01
N ILE A 274 -7.73 7.80 15.13
CA ILE A 274 -8.88 6.91 15.32
C ILE A 274 -10.07 7.37 14.46
N VAL A 275 -10.35 8.68 14.39
CA VAL A 275 -11.40 9.26 13.54
C VAL A 275 -11.08 9.02 12.05
N ALA A 276 -9.83 9.20 11.62
CA ALA A 276 -9.40 8.92 10.26
C ALA A 276 -9.52 7.42 9.89
N ASP A 277 -9.14 6.53 10.81
CA ASP A 277 -9.28 5.06 10.65
C ASP A 277 -10.75 4.63 10.56
N ALA A 278 -11.61 5.14 11.45
CA ALA A 278 -13.05 4.88 11.42
C ALA A 278 -13.70 5.40 10.13
N ALA A 279 -13.32 6.59 9.67
CA ALA A 279 -13.81 7.16 8.41
C ALA A 279 -13.30 6.38 7.17
N ALA A 280 -12.08 5.82 7.22
CA ALA A 280 -11.58 4.94 6.17
C ALA A 280 -12.36 3.61 6.13
N ARG A 281 -12.60 2.99 7.29
CA ARG A 281 -13.42 1.77 7.44
C ARG A 281 -14.86 1.98 6.93
N ALA A 282 -15.49 3.10 7.29
CA ALA A 282 -16.84 3.44 6.83
C ALA A 282 -16.92 3.58 5.29
N ARG A 283 -15.95 4.27 4.67
CA ARG A 283 -15.86 4.35 3.20
C ARG A 283 -15.63 2.99 2.54
N ALA A 284 -14.78 2.15 3.14
CA ALA A 284 -14.54 0.79 2.65
C ALA A 284 -15.81 -0.06 2.67
N ALA A 285 -16.53 -0.09 3.81
CA ALA A 285 -17.77 -0.85 3.97
C ALA A 285 -18.89 -0.37 3.02
N LEU A 286 -19.02 0.94 2.82
CA LEU A 286 -19.95 1.52 1.83
C LEU A 286 -19.60 1.11 0.38
N SER A 287 -18.31 0.87 0.10
CA SER A 287 -17.82 0.49 -1.23
C SER A 287 -17.94 -1.03 -1.49
N SER A 288 -17.67 -1.87 -0.50
CA SER A 288 -17.71 -3.33 -0.61
C SER A 288 -19.08 -3.95 -0.30
N ARG A 289 -19.96 -3.19 0.37
CA ARG A 289 -21.18 -3.70 1.04
C ARG A 289 -20.93 -4.78 2.09
N THR A 290 -19.69 -4.89 2.58
CA THR A 290 -19.29 -5.82 3.65
C THR A 290 -18.77 -5.04 4.85
N ILE A 291 -19.18 -5.43 6.05
CA ILE A 291 -18.69 -4.87 7.31
C ILE A 291 -17.86 -5.94 8.02
N GLU A 292 -16.63 -5.64 8.37
CA GLU A 292 -15.86 -6.46 9.32
C GLU A 292 -16.43 -6.26 10.74
N VAL A 293 -17.42 -7.08 11.09
CA VAL A 293 -18.01 -7.15 12.43
C VAL A 293 -17.22 -8.14 13.29
N GLY A 294 -17.04 -7.84 14.58
CA GLY A 294 -16.50 -8.80 15.55
C GLY A 294 -14.97 -8.92 15.62
N LEU A 295 -14.22 -7.89 15.23
CA LEU A 295 -12.78 -7.85 15.53
C LEU A 295 -12.54 -7.87 17.05
N THR A 296 -11.65 -8.76 17.52
CA THR A 296 -11.23 -8.76 18.93
C THR A 296 -10.36 -7.53 19.24
N PRO A 297 -10.21 -7.12 20.52
CA PRO A 297 -9.33 -6.00 20.89
C PRO A 297 -7.89 -6.17 20.40
N LEU A 298 -7.36 -7.40 20.43
CA LEU A 298 -6.04 -7.71 19.86
C LEU A 298 -6.04 -7.53 18.34
N THR A 299 -7.02 -8.09 17.63
CA THR A 299 -7.07 -8.02 16.17
C THR A 299 -7.27 -6.59 15.67
N ASP A 300 -8.09 -5.77 16.33
CA ASP A 300 -8.26 -4.35 15.98
C ASP A 300 -7.00 -3.51 16.30
N ALA A 301 -6.33 -3.76 17.43
CA ALA A 301 -5.06 -3.12 17.76
C ALA A 301 -3.97 -3.46 16.73
N ILE A 302 -3.81 -4.74 16.36
CA ILE A 302 -2.83 -5.17 15.34
C ILE A 302 -3.18 -4.64 13.94
N ARG A 303 -4.47 -4.59 13.58
CA ARG A 303 -4.98 -3.92 12.36
C ARG A 303 -4.57 -2.45 12.34
N HIS A 304 -4.74 -1.75 13.46
CA HIS A 304 -4.35 -0.35 13.58
C HIS A 304 -2.83 -0.15 13.47
N LEU A 305 -2.02 -0.97 14.17
CA LEU A 305 -0.56 -0.96 14.08
C LEU A 305 0.00 -1.33 12.70
N ALA A 306 -0.78 -2.01 11.85
CA ALA A 306 -0.39 -2.29 10.48
C ALA A 306 -0.34 -1.02 9.60
N THR A 307 -1.06 0.06 9.99
CA THR A 307 -1.11 1.35 9.28
C THR A 307 0.15 2.22 9.53
N PRO A 308 0.50 3.15 8.62
CA PRO A 308 1.63 4.07 8.82
C PRO A 308 1.50 4.99 10.05
N GLN A 309 0.28 5.29 10.48
CA GLN A 309 -0.02 6.11 11.64
C GLN A 309 0.11 5.28 12.92
N GLY A 310 -0.62 4.15 13.00
CA GLY A 310 -0.62 3.28 14.17
C GLY A 310 0.75 2.67 14.45
N ALA A 311 1.59 2.44 13.44
CA ALA A 311 2.97 1.97 13.61
C ALA A 311 3.86 2.86 14.51
N ARG A 312 3.46 4.11 14.80
CA ARG A 312 4.11 5.00 15.77
C ARG A 312 3.80 4.65 17.23
N LEU A 313 2.70 3.96 17.47
CA LEU A 313 2.19 3.56 18.80
C LEU A 313 2.59 2.11 19.15
N ALA A 314 3.51 1.50 18.39
CA ALA A 314 3.76 0.06 18.43
C ALA A 314 4.32 -0.43 19.78
N ASP A 315 5.13 0.39 20.47
CA ASP A 315 5.69 0.04 21.77
C ASP A 315 4.66 0.28 22.90
N ASP A 316 3.97 1.44 22.92
CA ASP A 316 2.84 1.73 23.83
C ASP A 316 1.73 0.65 23.79
N VAL A 317 1.41 0.17 22.58
CA VAL A 317 0.40 -0.86 22.36
C VAL A 317 0.94 -2.25 22.72
N ALA A 318 2.24 -2.51 22.59
CA ALA A 318 2.85 -3.75 23.07
C ALA A 318 2.76 -3.85 24.60
N GLU A 319 3.12 -2.78 25.32
CA GLU A 319 2.97 -2.68 26.77
C GLU A 319 1.51 -2.90 27.20
N ARG A 320 0.57 -2.18 26.59
CA ARG A 320 -0.88 -2.28 26.88
C ARG A 320 -1.48 -3.65 26.55
N LEU A 321 -0.91 -4.40 25.61
CA LEU A 321 -1.32 -5.76 25.29
C LEU A 321 -0.62 -6.83 26.15
N GLY A 322 0.29 -6.44 27.05
CA GLY A 322 1.09 -7.36 27.87
C GLY A 322 2.06 -8.21 27.06
N ARG A 323 2.56 -7.70 25.92
CA ARG A 323 3.33 -8.47 24.93
C ARG A 323 4.66 -7.79 24.60
N THR A 324 5.63 -8.57 24.14
CA THR A 324 6.88 -8.00 23.65
C THR A 324 6.65 -7.26 22.32
N PRO A 325 7.41 -6.19 22.02
CA PRO A 325 7.41 -5.56 20.71
C PRO A 325 7.78 -6.54 19.57
N ALA A 326 8.45 -7.66 19.87
CA ALA A 326 8.76 -8.69 18.88
C ALA A 326 7.52 -9.50 18.47
N GLU A 327 6.66 -9.87 19.43
CA GLU A 327 5.40 -10.56 19.17
C GLU A 327 4.40 -9.64 18.45
N VAL A 328 4.31 -8.37 18.86
CA VAL A 328 3.47 -7.38 18.15
C VAL A 328 3.92 -7.21 16.69
N ARG A 329 5.23 -7.12 16.43
CA ARG A 329 5.75 -7.13 15.04
C ARG A 329 5.42 -8.42 14.29
N ARG A 330 5.48 -9.58 14.94
CA ARG A 330 5.08 -10.89 14.37
C ARG A 330 3.60 -10.88 13.95
N LEU A 331 2.72 -10.41 14.83
CA LEU A 331 1.27 -10.30 14.57
C LEU A 331 0.94 -9.28 13.48
N VAL A 332 1.65 -8.15 13.40
CA VAL A 332 1.50 -7.18 12.29
C VAL A 332 1.93 -7.78 10.95
N VAL A 333 2.96 -8.63 10.91
CA VAL A 333 3.32 -9.38 9.69
C VAL A 333 2.23 -10.40 9.35
N ALA A 334 1.66 -11.09 10.35
CA ALA A 334 0.56 -12.02 10.14
C ALA A 334 -0.69 -11.33 9.55
N HIS A 335 -1.05 -10.14 10.07
CA HIS A 335 -2.13 -9.32 9.52
C HIS A 335 -1.89 -8.94 8.05
N ARG A 336 -0.64 -8.61 7.69
CA ARG A 336 -0.25 -8.27 6.31
C ARG A 336 -0.21 -9.47 5.35
N HIS A 337 -0.39 -10.70 5.85
CA HIS A 337 -0.37 -11.93 5.04
C HIS A 337 -1.69 -12.71 5.05
N GLY A 338 -2.47 -12.61 6.13
CA GLY A 338 -3.73 -13.33 6.32
C GLY A 338 -4.86 -12.50 6.95
N GLY A 339 -4.71 -11.17 7.07
CA GLY A 339 -5.75 -10.29 7.63
C GLY A 339 -6.07 -10.62 9.10
N PRO A 340 -7.33 -10.40 9.55
CA PRO A 340 -7.80 -10.80 10.88
C PRO A 340 -7.50 -12.26 11.24
N ALA A 341 -7.74 -13.20 10.33
CA ALA A 341 -7.52 -14.63 10.56
C ALA A 341 -6.03 -14.98 10.70
N GLY A 342 -5.17 -14.32 9.92
CA GLY A 342 -3.71 -14.44 10.05
C GLY A 342 -3.22 -14.03 11.43
N VAL A 343 -3.78 -12.96 12.03
CA VAL A 343 -3.44 -12.55 13.41
C VAL A 343 -3.82 -13.65 14.41
N GLN A 344 -5.04 -14.19 14.32
CA GLN A 344 -5.49 -15.23 15.25
C GLN A 344 -4.66 -16.52 15.12
N ALA A 345 -4.40 -16.98 13.89
CA ALA A 345 -3.56 -18.14 13.63
C ALA A 345 -2.10 -17.94 14.10
N ALA A 346 -1.59 -16.69 14.11
CA ALA A 346 -0.24 -16.38 14.59
C ALA A 346 -0.15 -16.18 16.11
N ASP A 347 -1.26 -15.88 16.79
CA ASP A 347 -1.30 -15.60 18.22
C ASP A 347 -1.17 -16.88 19.06
N SER A 348 -2.05 -17.85 18.82
CA SER A 348 -2.07 -19.14 19.53
C SER A 348 -2.30 -20.29 18.55
N LEU A 349 -2.04 -21.51 19.03
CA LEU A 349 -2.63 -22.69 18.41
C LEU A 349 -4.07 -22.81 18.90
N ALA A 350 -4.98 -23.07 17.98
CA ALA A 350 -6.38 -23.36 18.30
C ALA A 350 -6.61 -24.87 18.31
N GLU A 351 -7.63 -25.32 19.05
CA GLU A 351 -8.20 -26.64 18.78
C GLU A 351 -8.81 -26.65 17.37
N ALA A 352 -8.67 -27.77 16.68
CA ALA A 352 -9.22 -27.99 15.34
C ALA A 352 -9.76 -29.41 15.26
N ASP A 353 -10.75 -29.61 14.39
CA ASP A 353 -11.28 -30.93 14.06
C ASP A 353 -10.15 -31.88 13.61
N PRO A 354 -9.93 -33.03 14.30
CA PRO A 354 -8.92 -34.01 13.93
C PRO A 354 -9.09 -34.57 12.52
N GLU A 355 -10.32 -34.67 11.98
CA GLU A 355 -10.56 -35.16 10.62
C GLU A 355 -10.04 -34.16 9.58
N SER A 356 -10.37 -32.87 9.74
CA SER A 356 -9.86 -31.77 8.92
C SER A 356 -8.33 -31.68 8.95
N VAL A 357 -7.71 -31.87 10.12
CA VAL A 357 -6.24 -31.87 10.27
C VAL A 357 -5.63 -33.12 9.61
N ALA A 358 -6.23 -34.30 9.75
CA ALA A 358 -5.78 -35.53 9.10
C ALA A 358 -5.92 -35.47 7.56
N ALA A 359 -7.02 -34.94 7.04
CA ALA A 359 -7.25 -34.72 5.62
C ALA A 359 -6.21 -33.74 5.03
N ALA A 360 -5.91 -32.65 5.75
CA ALA A 360 -4.87 -31.71 5.37
C ALA A 360 -3.45 -32.34 5.40
N ALA A 361 -3.15 -33.17 6.39
CA ALA A 361 -1.90 -33.91 6.48
C ALA A 361 -1.74 -34.92 5.32
N ALA A 362 -2.82 -35.62 4.95
CA ALA A 362 -2.86 -36.51 3.79
C ALA A 362 -2.62 -35.73 2.48
N ALA A 363 -3.29 -34.59 2.29
CA ALA A 363 -3.11 -33.74 1.11
C ALA A 363 -1.68 -33.19 0.98
N ILE A 364 -1.07 -32.73 2.08
CA ILE A 364 0.34 -32.31 2.11
C ILE A 364 1.26 -33.48 1.76
N THR A 365 1.03 -34.67 2.34
CA THR A 365 1.84 -35.87 2.12
C THR A 365 1.75 -36.40 0.67
N ALA A 366 0.57 -36.31 0.05
CA ALA A 366 0.36 -36.66 -1.35
C ALA A 366 1.05 -35.67 -2.31
N ALA A 367 0.90 -34.37 -2.06
CA ALA A 367 1.52 -33.32 -2.88
C ALA A 367 3.03 -33.18 -2.67
N GLN A 368 3.56 -33.66 -1.54
CA GLN A 368 4.98 -33.62 -1.19
C GLN A 368 5.43 -34.94 -0.53
N PRO A 369 5.77 -35.99 -1.31
CA PRO A 369 6.24 -37.26 -0.77
C PRO A 369 7.46 -37.15 0.17
N THR A 370 8.26 -36.09 0.03
CA THR A 370 9.42 -35.79 0.92
C THR A 370 9.04 -35.29 2.32
N ALA A 371 7.76 -34.99 2.59
CA ALA A 371 7.27 -34.68 3.93
C ALA A 371 6.81 -35.93 4.70
N ARG A 372 6.56 -37.06 4.01
CA ARG A 372 6.06 -38.32 4.60
C ARG A 372 6.98 -38.78 5.74
N GLY A 373 6.40 -39.04 6.91
CA GLY A 373 7.15 -39.46 8.11
C GLY A 373 7.85 -38.35 8.89
N SER A 374 7.78 -37.09 8.43
CA SER A 374 8.33 -35.92 9.13
C SER A 374 7.30 -34.84 9.46
N LEU A 375 6.03 -35.07 9.09
CA LEU A 375 4.91 -34.17 9.34
C LEU A 375 4.28 -34.48 10.71
N THR A 376 4.35 -33.53 11.63
CA THR A 376 3.66 -33.57 12.93
C THR A 376 2.43 -32.66 12.94
N ALA A 377 1.45 -33.00 13.78
CA ALA A 377 0.23 -32.23 14.00
C ALA A 377 0.15 -31.76 15.46
N GLU A 378 -0.29 -30.53 15.68
CA GLU A 378 -0.43 -29.92 17.02
C GLU A 378 -1.60 -28.91 16.97
N GLY A 379 -2.76 -29.28 17.50
CA GLY A 379 -4.00 -28.49 17.34
C GLY A 379 -4.27 -28.18 15.86
N ASN A 380 -4.48 -26.91 15.53
CA ASN A 380 -4.68 -26.43 14.17
C ASN A 380 -3.40 -26.37 13.29
N ALA A 381 -2.23 -26.81 13.78
CA ALA A 381 -0.96 -26.74 13.06
C ALA A 381 -0.49 -28.07 12.44
N LEU A 382 0.12 -27.99 11.26
CA LEU A 382 0.85 -29.07 10.59
C LEU A 382 2.28 -28.62 10.26
N THR A 383 3.28 -29.41 10.66
CA THR A 383 4.69 -28.97 10.73
C THR A 383 5.65 -30.02 10.15
N ALA A 384 6.55 -29.64 9.24
CA ALA A 384 7.71 -30.46 8.87
C ALA A 384 8.90 -29.60 8.39
N GLY A 385 10.13 -30.01 8.70
CA GLY A 385 11.36 -29.43 8.13
C GLY A 385 11.57 -27.93 8.38
N GLY A 386 11.03 -27.38 9.48
CA GLY A 386 11.08 -25.95 9.78
C GLY A 386 10.09 -25.08 8.99
N ALA A 387 9.10 -25.71 8.34
CA ALA A 387 7.91 -25.08 7.79
C ALA A 387 6.67 -25.55 8.58
N GLN A 388 5.72 -24.65 8.81
CA GLN A 388 4.45 -24.94 9.48
C GLN A 388 3.30 -24.26 8.71
N VAL A 389 2.12 -24.85 8.74
CA VAL A 389 0.86 -24.18 8.36
C VAL A 389 -0.13 -24.30 9.51
N ARG A 390 -1.00 -23.31 9.67
CA ARG A 390 -2.05 -23.28 10.70
C ARG A 390 -3.41 -22.98 10.07
N LEU A 391 -4.44 -23.73 10.41
CA LEU A 391 -5.81 -23.46 9.96
C LEU A 391 -6.38 -22.25 10.72
N GLY A 392 -6.74 -21.19 9.99
CA GLY A 392 -7.42 -20.02 10.52
C GLY A 392 -8.95 -20.17 10.48
N HIS A 393 -9.64 -19.32 11.24
CA HIS A 393 -11.12 -19.28 11.27
C HIS A 393 -11.76 -18.88 9.92
N ASP A 394 -10.95 -18.42 8.95
CA ASP A 394 -11.35 -18.11 7.58
C ASP A 394 -11.33 -19.35 6.65
N GLY A 395 -11.11 -20.54 7.21
CA GLY A 395 -11.01 -21.80 6.47
C GLY A 395 -9.72 -21.92 5.64
N ARG A 396 -8.72 -21.06 5.89
CA ARG A 396 -7.46 -21.02 5.14
C ARG A 396 -6.29 -21.45 6.01
N TRP A 397 -5.35 -22.13 5.39
CA TRP A 397 -4.07 -22.52 5.96
C TRP A 397 -3.08 -21.36 5.80
N HIS A 398 -2.68 -20.75 6.91
CA HIS A 398 -1.73 -19.63 6.98
C HIS A 398 -0.30 -20.20 7.17
N PRO A 399 0.67 -19.83 6.33
CA PRO A 399 2.02 -20.40 6.37
C PRO A 399 2.99 -19.67 7.31
N PHE A 400 3.88 -20.44 7.92
CA PHE A 400 4.89 -20.02 8.88
C PHE A 400 6.24 -20.72 8.64
N VAL A 401 7.34 -20.06 9.01
CA VAL A 401 8.70 -20.63 8.99
C VAL A 401 9.35 -20.55 10.37
N ALA A 402 10.13 -21.56 10.73
CA ALA A 402 10.88 -21.57 11.97
C ALA A 402 12.05 -20.57 11.90
N ILE A 403 12.16 -19.73 12.92
CA ILE A 403 13.29 -18.79 13.12
C ILE A 403 14.12 -19.21 14.35
N HIS A 404 15.26 -18.55 14.54
CA HIS A 404 16.11 -18.78 15.72
C HIS A 404 15.32 -18.57 17.02
N GLY A 405 15.60 -19.40 18.04
CA GLY A 405 14.86 -19.39 19.31
C GLY A 405 13.49 -20.09 19.26
N GLY A 406 13.27 -21.05 18.35
CA GLY A 406 12.08 -21.92 18.32
C GLY A 406 10.77 -21.23 17.90
N SER A 407 10.81 -19.92 17.66
CA SER A 407 9.66 -19.11 17.25
C SER A 407 9.22 -19.39 15.81
N TRP A 408 7.93 -19.16 15.53
CA TRP A 408 7.34 -19.21 14.19
C TRP A 408 7.14 -17.81 13.61
N GLN A 409 7.58 -17.59 12.38
CA GLN A 409 7.43 -16.33 11.65
C GLN A 409 6.39 -16.52 10.52
N PRO A 410 5.26 -15.78 10.53
CA PRO A 410 4.29 -15.82 9.44
C PRO A 410 4.92 -15.33 8.13
N VAL A 411 4.50 -15.93 7.02
CA VAL A 411 4.91 -15.59 5.65
C VAL A 411 3.71 -15.48 4.72
N ALA A 412 3.90 -14.96 3.51
CA ALA A 412 2.84 -14.87 2.50
C ALA A 412 2.46 -16.25 1.93
N GLY A 413 1.24 -16.38 1.43
CA GLY A 413 0.76 -17.60 0.74
C GLY A 413 -0.37 -18.35 1.44
N ALA A 414 -1.20 -17.68 2.26
CA ALA A 414 -2.37 -18.30 2.86
C ALA A 414 -3.35 -18.83 1.80
N SER A 415 -3.81 -20.08 1.93
CA SER A 415 -4.64 -20.75 0.92
C SER A 415 -5.68 -21.66 1.57
N ALA A 416 -6.83 -21.87 0.93
CA ALA A 416 -7.77 -22.93 1.33
C ALA A 416 -7.14 -24.33 1.16
N GLU A 417 -6.20 -24.48 0.23
CA GLU A 417 -5.45 -25.72 0.01
C GLU A 417 -4.25 -25.84 0.96
N PRO A 418 -4.23 -26.80 1.91
CA PRO A 418 -3.10 -26.98 2.84
C PRO A 418 -1.79 -27.31 2.13
N ALA A 419 -1.82 -28.11 1.06
CA ALA A 419 -0.64 -28.45 0.25
C ALA A 419 0.01 -27.23 -0.43
N THR A 420 -0.77 -26.22 -0.79
CA THR A 420 -0.31 -24.99 -1.45
C THR A 420 0.23 -23.99 -0.43
N ALA A 421 -0.44 -23.83 0.71
CA ALA A 421 0.10 -23.06 1.84
C ALA A 421 1.43 -23.67 2.35
N PHE A 422 1.51 -24.99 2.49
CA PHE A 422 2.71 -25.68 2.97
C PHE A 422 3.88 -25.58 1.97
N ARG A 423 3.58 -25.51 0.67
CA ARG A 423 4.57 -25.19 -0.37
C ARG A 423 5.13 -23.78 -0.19
N ALA A 424 4.28 -22.78 0.05
CA ALA A 424 4.72 -21.40 0.30
C ALA A 424 5.62 -21.30 1.55
N ALA A 425 5.24 -21.98 2.64
CA ALA A 425 6.06 -22.08 3.86
C ALA A 425 7.45 -22.66 3.57
N ARG A 426 7.54 -23.78 2.83
CA ARG A 426 8.84 -24.37 2.45
C ARG A 426 9.67 -23.48 1.53
N THR A 427 9.06 -22.84 0.53
CA THR A 427 9.78 -21.91 -0.36
C THR A 427 10.34 -20.72 0.42
N ALA A 428 9.58 -20.15 1.36
CA ALA A 428 10.07 -19.11 2.24
C ALA A 428 11.19 -19.60 3.17
N ARG A 429 11.09 -20.82 3.72
CA ARG A 429 12.13 -21.40 4.59
C ARG A 429 13.46 -21.66 3.86
N LEU A 430 13.41 -21.95 2.56
CA LEU A 430 14.59 -22.10 1.70
C LEU A 430 15.20 -20.76 1.26
N ALA A 431 14.38 -19.70 1.13
CA ALA A 431 14.84 -18.35 0.81
C ALA A 431 15.40 -17.59 2.03
N ALA A 432 15.01 -17.97 3.25
CA ALA A 432 15.55 -17.43 4.48
C ALA A 432 17.03 -17.87 4.69
N PRO A 433 17.95 -16.95 5.04
CA PRO A 433 19.29 -17.33 5.47
C PRO A 433 19.23 -18.27 6.68
N ARG A 434 20.24 -19.15 6.81
CA ARG A 434 20.33 -20.13 7.90
C ARG A 434 20.87 -19.51 9.18
#